data_AF-A0A968DTK1-F1
#
_entry.id   AF-A0A968DTK1-F1
#
_cell.length_a   1.000
_cell.length_b   1.000
_cell.length_c   1.000
_cell.angle_alpha   90.00
_cell.angle_beta   90.00
_cell.angle_gamma   90.00
#
_symmetry.space_group_name_H-M   'P 1'
#
loop_
_entity.id
_entity.type
_entity.pdbx_description
1 polymer ?
#
loop_
_entity_poly.entity_id
_entity_poly.type
_entity_poly.pdbx_seq_one_letter_code
_entity_poly.pdbx_strand_id
1 'polypeptide(L)' 'MSELPVRIVKLEPMTIASTYGFGEQPEIEAWEKLLSWAREIGLSLKDHRFFGFNNPNPSPGSPNYGYEQ' A
#
# COMPACT_ATOMS: atom_id res chain seq x y z
N MET A 1 4.20 -21.68 20.44
CA MET A 1 4.30 -20.47 19.60
C MET A 1 5.40 -19.63 20.20
N SER A 2 6.49 -19.36 19.46
CA SER A 2 7.50 -18.40 19.91
C SER A 2 6.90 -17.00 19.97
N GLU A 3 7.29 -16.21 20.97
CA GLU A 3 6.84 -14.82 21.08
C GLU A 3 7.39 -14.00 19.90
N LEU A 4 6.50 -13.31 19.19
CA LEU A 4 6.89 -12.42 18.10
C LEU A 4 7.42 -11.11 18.70
N PRO A 5 8.54 -10.56 18.21
CA PRO A 5 9.08 -9.28 18.69
C PRO A 5 8.27 -8.10 18.13
N VAL A 6 7.07 -7.91 18.67
CA VAL A 6 6.14 -6.84 18.28
C VAL A 6 6.44 -5.57 19.07
N ARG A 7 6.39 -4.42 18.40
CA ARG A 7 6.58 -3.10 19.02
C ARG A 7 5.53 -2.11 18.55
N ILE A 8 5.11 -1.22 19.45
CA ILE A 8 4.29 -0.04 19.12
C ILE A 8 5.26 1.10 18.78
N VAL A 9 5.11 1.71 17.61
CA VAL A 9 5.97 2.79 17.14
C VAL A 9 5.09 3.97 16.74
N LYS A 10 5.43 5.17 17.23
CA LYS A 10 4.86 6.42 16.74
C LYS A 10 5.61 6.84 15.48
N LEU A 11 4.89 7.08 14.39
CA LEU A 11 5.45 7.63 13.16
C LEU A 11 5.41 9.16 13.24
N GLU A 12 6.52 9.81 12.88
CA GLU A 12 6.55 11.26 12.71
C GLU A 12 5.73 11.67 11.48
N PRO A 13 5.20 12.90 11.43
CA PRO A 13 4.54 13.42 10.24
C PRO A 13 5.44 13.29 9.00
N MET A 14 4.86 12.85 7.88
CA MET A 14 5.59 12.67 6.63
C MET A 14 4.70 13.01 5.43
N THR A 15 5.33 13.38 4.33
CA THR A 15 4.66 13.50 3.04
C THR A 15 4.54 12.11 2.43
N ILE A 16 3.33 11.77 1.98
CA ILE A 16 3.05 10.49 1.32
C ILE A 16 2.51 10.72 -0.08
N ALA A 17 2.82 9.79 -0.98
CA ALA A 17 2.03 9.53 -2.18
C ALA A 17 1.20 8.28 -1.91
N SER A 18 -0.07 8.30 -2.29
CA SER A 18 -0.97 7.16 -2.13
C SER A 18 -1.75 6.95 -3.42
N THR A 19 -1.97 5.70 -3.76
CA THR A 19 -2.74 5.27 -4.93
C THR A 19 -3.71 4.18 -4.53
N TYR A 20 -4.92 4.26 -5.09
CA TYR A 20 -6.00 3.34 -4.78
C TYR A 20 -6.23 2.35 -5.93
N GLY A 21 -6.35 1.07 -5.61
CA GLY A 21 -6.80 0.00 -6.51
C GLY A 21 -8.09 -0.63 -5.99
N PHE A 22 -8.97 -1.08 -6.89
CA PHE A 22 -10.20 -1.78 -6.53
C PHE A 22 -10.56 -2.85 -7.55
N GLY A 23 -10.71 -4.08 -7.09
CA GLY A 23 -11.05 -5.22 -7.94
C GLY A 23 -10.61 -6.53 -7.31
N GLU A 24 -10.38 -7.54 -8.15
CA GLU A 24 -9.94 -8.87 -7.69
C GLU A 24 -8.46 -8.89 -7.28
N GLN A 25 -7.65 -7.97 -7.82
CA GLN A 25 -6.21 -7.82 -7.57
C GLN A 25 -5.85 -6.34 -7.38
N PRO A 26 -6.44 -5.65 -6.38
CA PRO A 26 -6.30 -4.21 -6.21
C PRO A 26 -4.86 -3.79 -5.85
N GLU A 27 -4.05 -4.66 -5.27
CA GLU A 27 -2.63 -4.40 -4.99
C GLU A 27 -1.85 -4.11 -6.27
N ILE A 28 -2.07 -4.92 -7.32
CA ILE A 28 -1.37 -4.76 -8.60
C ILE A 28 -1.73 -3.40 -9.21
N GLU A 29 -3.02 -3.09 -9.23
CA GLU A 29 -3.52 -1.83 -9.77
C GLU A 29 -2.95 -0.61 -9.02
N ALA A 30 -2.93 -0.66 -7.68
CA ALA A 30 -2.37 0.41 -6.86
C ALA A 30 -0.86 0.57 -7.11
N TRP A 31 -0.10 -0.53 -7.09
CA TRP A 31 1.34 -0.51 -7.37
C TRP A 31 1.65 0.01 -8.77
N GLU A 32 0.95 -0.43 -9.81
CA GLU A 32 1.19 0.03 -11.18
C GLU A 32 1.01 1.55 -11.31
N LYS A 33 -0.04 2.10 -10.70
CA LYS A 33 -0.27 3.55 -10.64
C LYS A 33 0.87 4.28 -9.94
N LEU A 34 1.29 3.81 -8.76
CA LEU A 34 2.37 4.43 -7.99
C LEU A 34 3.71 4.38 -8.74
N LEU A 35 4.04 3.23 -9.33
CA LEU A 35 5.29 3.01 -10.05
C LEU A 35 5.35 3.80 -11.36
N SER A 36 4.22 3.96 -12.07
CA SER A 36 4.15 4.82 -13.27
C SER A 36 4.41 6.27 -12.88
N TRP A 37 3.67 6.78 -11.90
CA TRP A 37 3.82 8.15 -11.41
C TRP A 37 5.25 8.43 -10.93
N ALA A 38 5.81 7.56 -10.09
CA ALA A 38 7.17 7.72 -9.55
C ALA A 38 8.22 7.77 -10.67
N ARG A 39 8.06 6.94 -11.70
CA ARG A 39 8.94 6.93 -12.87
C ARG A 39 8.84 8.22 -13.67
N GLU A 40 7.64 8.72 -13.91
CA GLU A 40 7.39 9.95 -14.66
C GLU A 40 8.07 11.17 -14.03
N ILE A 41 8.12 11.23 -12.70
CA ILE A 41 8.76 12.34 -11.98
C ILE A 41 10.23 12.07 -11.60
N GLY A 42 10.76 10.90 -11.94
CA GLY A 42 12.14 10.51 -11.60
C GLY A 42 12.38 10.23 -10.12
N LEU A 43 11.36 9.81 -9.36
CA LEU A 43 11.45 9.51 -7.94
C LEU A 43 12.14 8.14 -7.70
N SER A 44 13.20 8.13 -6.89
CA SER A 44 13.89 6.91 -6.47
C SER A 44 13.10 6.18 -5.37
N LEU A 45 12.68 4.95 -5.67
CA LEU A 45 11.91 4.12 -4.74
C LEU A 45 12.76 3.49 -3.62
N LYS A 46 14.08 3.40 -3.81
CA LYS A 46 14.99 2.74 -2.85
C LYS A 46 15.16 3.53 -1.56
N ASP A 47 14.87 4.83 -1.61
CA ASP A 47 15.08 5.77 -0.51
C ASP A 47 13.81 5.99 0.32
N HIS A 48 12.75 5.21 0.05
CA HIS A 48 11.43 5.40 0.62
C HIS A 48 10.90 4.15 1.31
N ARG A 49 10.05 4.38 2.31
CA ARG A 49 9.34 3.32 3.04
C ARG A 49 7.96 3.16 2.42
N PHE A 50 7.57 1.91 2.17
CA PHE A 50 6.24 1.59 1.66
C PHE A 50 5.32 1.20 2.80
N PHE A 51 4.08 1.67 2.71
CA PHE A 51 2.97 1.29 3.56
C PHE A 51 1.86 0.80 2.65
N GLY A 52 1.02 -0.11 3.14
CA GLY A 52 -0.09 -0.60 2.35
C GLY A 52 -1.14 -1.22 3.23
N PHE A 53 -2.40 -1.05 2.87
CA PHE A 53 -3.53 -1.56 3.64
C PHE A 53 -4.76 -1.73 2.77
N ASN A 54 -5.63 -2.67 3.17
CA ASN A 54 -6.91 -2.87 2.49
C ASN A 54 -7.88 -1.73 2.82
N ASN A 55 -8.59 -1.23 1.82
CA ASN A 55 -9.58 -0.18 1.97
C ASN A 55 -10.62 -0.17 0.82
N PRO A 56 -11.76 -0.88 0.89
CA PRO A 56 -12.23 -1.67 2.02
C PRO A 56 -11.54 -3.03 2.12
N ASN A 57 -11.65 -3.65 3.29
CA ASN A 57 -11.22 -5.04 3.50
C ASN A 57 -11.97 -6.01 2.58
N PRO A 58 -11.33 -7.15 2.22
CA PRO A 58 -12.02 -8.28 1.60
C PRO A 58 -13.25 -8.69 2.40
N SER A 59 -14.33 -9.04 1.69
CA SER A 59 -15.58 -9.49 2.29
C SER A 59 -16.02 -10.84 1.72
N PRO A 60 -16.63 -11.73 2.52
CA PRO A 60 -17.11 -13.01 2.02
C PRO A 60 -18.10 -12.85 0.87
N GLY A 61 -17.92 -13.61 -0.21
CA GLY A 61 -18.81 -13.61 -1.37
C GLY A 61 -18.55 -12.51 -2.40
N SER A 62 -17.58 -11.61 -2.16
CA SER A 62 -17.08 -10.66 -3.15
C SER A 62 -15.64 -11.02 -3.52
N PRO A 63 -15.31 -11.21 -4.81
CA PRO A 63 -13.91 -11.28 -5.23
C PRO A 63 -13.25 -9.89 -5.19
N ASN A 64 -14.04 -8.81 -5.16
CA ASN A 64 -13.55 -7.44 -5.18
C ASN A 64 -13.33 -6.87 -3.78
N TYR A 65 -12.23 -6.15 -3.62
CA TYR A 65 -11.87 -5.35 -2.44
C TYR A 65 -10.98 -4.17 -2.87
N GLY A 66 -10.63 -3.31 -1.92
CA GLY A 66 -9.79 -2.15 -2.19
C GLY A 66 -8.43 -2.25 -1.50
N TYR A 67 -7.45 -1.58 -2.07
CA TYR A 67 -6.09 -1.50 -1.52
C TYR A 67 -5.48 -0.11 -1.78
N GLU A 68 -4.83 0.44 -0.76
CA GLU A 68 -4.08 1.69 -0.82
C GLU A 68 -2.58 1.37 -0.77
N GLN A 69 -1.83 1.90 -1.74
CA GLN A 69 -0.37 1.77 -1.86
C GLN A 69 0.34 3.11 -1.88
#